data_AF-A0A084SIG0-F1
#
_entry.id   AF-A0A084SIG0-F1
#
_cell.length_a   1.000
_cell.length_b   1.000
_cell.length_c   1.000
_cell.angle_alpha   90.00
_cell.angle_beta   90.00
_cell.angle_gamma   90.00
#
_symmetry.space_group_name_H-M   'P 1'
#
loop_
_entity.id
_entity.type
_entity.pdbx_description
1 polymer ?
#
loop_
_entity_poly.entity_id
_entity_poly.type
_entity_poly.pdbx_seq_one_letter_code
_entity_poly.pdbx_strand_id
1 'polypeptide(L)'
;MAWNLEIHHIDVGQGDSTLIIARDINFFGNVVQTQAALVDGGTYAKGVDVHDYVTNTANLNQVDVIVATHYDADHFGGLRRVLGNGTAVYDNALIFDQGEPGQISVKSSRGQTGFVQHISNREQDYTAYLTAINSRGARNRVTANVSCAPPSTHMTALAGWRQPNWLLGEELLWHGAVPPVGAPTITCIAANQYVDGVVGGPFTSGMAVDPKNEKSLALLVEFNNFRYYLGGDIESTQETRIAQRINPANNAQGRVLAMKVSHHGSDRSTAATFVNRLRPSAAFISCGFDNTHHHPRPTVLQNLQNCATLQHYYLTADRNNQAFRTRVGKNGPPAVAPNLAGAYTAKAVVAGCWGGLYDAGPGVREGNIILSVTTAQSLQPVTGAIPMGTHRFRVTCESANCANHQNVQNDHD
;
A
#
# COMPACT_ATOMS: atom_id res chain seq x y z
N MET A 1 4.74 -27.66 5.93
CA MET A 1 3.76 -26.70 5.39
C MET A 1 4.53 -25.78 4.46
N ALA A 2 4.05 -25.60 3.24
CA ALA A 2 4.67 -24.71 2.26
C ALA A 2 3.71 -23.56 2.04
N TRP A 3 4.11 -22.36 2.44
CA TRP A 3 3.32 -21.15 2.22
C TRP A 3 3.62 -20.55 0.85
N ASN A 4 2.59 -19.98 0.25
CA ASN A 4 2.67 -19.04 -0.86
C ASN A 4 2.13 -17.68 -0.39
N LEU A 5 2.91 -16.63 -0.61
CA LEU A 5 2.53 -15.24 -0.37
C LEU A 5 2.22 -14.58 -1.71
N GLU A 6 1.09 -13.89 -1.81
CA GLU A 6 0.71 -13.06 -2.94
C GLU A 6 0.43 -11.63 -2.44
N ILE A 7 0.90 -10.62 -3.18
CA ILE A 7 0.67 -9.19 -2.91
C ILE A 7 0.14 -8.57 -4.20
N HIS A 8 -1.15 -8.22 -4.19
CA HIS A 8 -1.89 -7.71 -5.33
C HIS A 8 -2.08 -6.21 -5.17
N HIS A 9 -1.49 -5.41 -6.05
CA HIS A 9 -1.86 -4.01 -6.21
C HIS A 9 -3.04 -3.92 -7.16
N ILE A 10 -4.21 -3.64 -6.60
CA ILE A 10 -5.46 -3.53 -7.34
C ILE A 10 -5.48 -2.15 -7.99
N ASP A 11 -5.77 -2.10 -9.28
CA ASP A 11 -5.91 -0.84 -9.99
C ASP A 11 -7.23 -0.15 -9.60
N VAL A 12 -7.10 0.88 -8.77
CA VAL A 12 -8.18 1.74 -8.33
C VAL A 12 -8.08 3.14 -8.95
N GLY A 13 -7.33 3.32 -10.04
CA GLY A 13 -7.12 4.63 -10.63
C GLY A 13 -6.31 5.54 -9.71
N GLN A 14 -6.90 6.68 -9.31
CA GLN A 14 -6.35 7.54 -8.26
C GLN A 14 -6.64 6.93 -6.88
N GLY A 15 -5.59 6.39 -6.23
CA GLY A 15 -5.66 5.86 -4.88
C GLY A 15 -4.91 4.55 -4.70
N ASP A 16 -5.06 3.99 -3.49
CA ASP A 16 -4.37 2.78 -3.07
C ASP A 16 -5.33 1.66 -2.72
N SER A 17 -5.03 0.46 -3.21
CA SER A 17 -5.57 -0.77 -2.67
C SER A 17 -4.59 -1.92 -2.89
N THR A 18 -4.25 -2.62 -1.82
CA THR A 18 -3.34 -3.77 -1.83
C THR A 18 -3.97 -4.93 -1.08
N LEU A 19 -4.16 -6.05 -1.78
CA LEU A 19 -4.62 -7.31 -1.19
C LEU A 19 -3.41 -8.23 -0.97
N ILE A 20 -3.23 -8.72 0.24
CA ILE A 20 -2.16 -9.65 0.61
C ILE A 20 -2.79 -10.99 0.95
N ILE A 21 -2.30 -12.07 0.37
CA ILE A 21 -2.85 -13.42 0.55
C ILE A 21 -1.72 -14.37 0.95
N ALA A 22 -1.90 -15.10 2.05
CA ALA A 22 -1.02 -16.19 2.47
C ALA A 22 -1.79 -17.51 2.37
N ARG A 23 -1.31 -18.44 1.54
CA ARG A 23 -1.93 -19.76 1.33
C ARG A 23 -1.01 -20.86 1.85
N ASP A 24 -1.49 -21.69 2.76
CA ASP A 24 -0.80 -22.92 3.16
C ASP A 24 -1.11 -24.01 2.14
N ILE A 25 -0.07 -24.54 1.55
CA ILE A 25 -0.11 -25.58 0.53
C ILE A 25 0.39 -26.88 1.15
N ASN A 26 -0.46 -27.91 1.12
CA ASN A 26 -0.07 -29.24 1.57
C ASN A 26 0.78 -29.96 0.52
N PHE A 27 1.28 -31.15 0.88
CA PHE A 27 2.15 -31.95 0.01
C PHE A 27 1.53 -32.30 -1.36
N PHE A 28 0.20 -32.34 -1.46
CA PHE A 28 -0.52 -32.62 -2.70
C PHE A 28 -0.79 -31.37 -3.55
N GLY A 29 -0.31 -30.20 -3.13
CA GLY A 29 -0.54 -28.94 -3.83
C GLY A 29 -1.89 -28.28 -3.52
N ASN A 30 -2.65 -28.80 -2.55
CA ASN A 30 -3.95 -28.22 -2.20
C ASN A 30 -3.78 -27.11 -1.15
N VAL A 31 -4.54 -26.02 -1.32
CA VAL A 31 -4.69 -24.97 -0.31
C VAL A 31 -5.47 -25.54 0.87
N VAL A 32 -4.85 -25.62 2.04
CA VAL A 32 -5.50 -26.09 3.28
C VAL A 32 -5.92 -24.94 4.20
N GLN A 33 -5.27 -23.80 4.07
CA GLN A 33 -5.59 -22.58 4.80
C GLN A 33 -5.28 -21.36 3.93
N THR A 34 -6.10 -20.32 4.04
CA THR A 34 -5.83 -18.99 3.46
C THR A 34 -6.01 -17.95 4.55
N GLN A 35 -5.08 -17.00 4.63
CA GLN A 35 -5.24 -15.73 5.34
C GLN A 35 -5.17 -14.60 4.32
N ALA A 36 -6.04 -13.60 4.45
CA ALA A 36 -6.05 -12.45 3.56
C ALA A 36 -6.16 -11.12 4.32
N ALA A 37 -5.36 -10.14 3.89
CA ALA A 37 -5.41 -8.77 4.38
C ALA A 37 -5.67 -7.79 3.23
N LEU A 38 -6.68 -6.92 3.36
CA LEU A 38 -6.96 -5.84 2.43
C LEU A 38 -6.48 -4.51 3.03
N VAL A 39 -5.47 -3.90 2.42
CA VAL A 39 -4.87 -2.62 2.81
C VAL A 39 -5.31 -1.54 1.85
N ASP A 40 -6.12 -0.59 2.34
CA ASP A 40 -6.80 0.44 1.55
C ASP A 40 -7.70 -0.10 0.42
N GLY A 41 -8.58 0.75 -0.09
CA GLY A 41 -9.62 0.39 -1.07
C GLY A 41 -9.82 1.42 -2.18
N GLY A 42 -8.96 2.43 -2.31
CA GLY A 42 -9.15 3.51 -3.27
C GLY A 42 -10.27 4.47 -2.87
N THR A 43 -10.81 5.17 -3.88
CA THR A 43 -12.00 6.02 -3.71
C THR A 43 -13.27 5.21 -3.48
N TYR A 44 -14.33 5.85 -2.97
CA TYR A 44 -15.62 5.17 -2.74
C TYR A 44 -16.19 4.49 -3.99
N ALA A 45 -16.03 5.11 -5.17
CA ALA A 45 -16.48 4.54 -6.44
C ALA A 45 -15.75 3.23 -6.77
N LYS A 46 -14.48 3.12 -6.39
CA LYS A 46 -13.60 1.98 -6.67
C LYS A 46 -13.81 0.79 -5.74
N GLY A 47 -14.62 0.94 -4.71
CA GLY A 47 -14.98 -0.19 -3.85
C GLY A 47 -15.72 -1.31 -4.58
N VAL A 48 -16.39 -1.04 -5.71
CA VAL A 48 -16.97 -2.10 -6.56
C VAL A 48 -15.86 -2.90 -7.23
N ASP A 49 -14.88 -2.21 -7.85
CA ASP A 49 -13.73 -2.86 -8.48
C ASP A 49 -12.92 -3.70 -7.47
N VAL A 50 -12.70 -3.17 -6.27
CA VAL A 50 -12.03 -3.91 -5.19
C VAL A 50 -12.83 -5.13 -4.77
N HIS A 51 -14.16 -5.01 -4.65
CA HIS A 51 -15.01 -6.16 -4.29
C HIS A 51 -14.98 -7.25 -5.36
N ASP A 52 -15.14 -6.87 -6.62
CA ASP A 52 -15.12 -7.79 -7.75
C ASP A 52 -13.75 -8.46 -7.87
N TYR A 53 -12.66 -7.72 -7.65
CA TYR A 53 -11.32 -8.31 -7.65
C TYR A 53 -11.15 -9.34 -6.51
N VAL A 54 -11.51 -8.98 -5.28
CA VAL A 54 -11.38 -9.87 -4.11
C VAL A 54 -12.18 -11.17 -4.31
N THR A 55 -13.41 -11.07 -4.83
CA THR A 55 -14.33 -12.21 -4.90
C THR A 55 -14.22 -13.01 -6.19
N ASN A 56 -14.06 -12.36 -7.34
CA ASN A 56 -14.10 -13.03 -8.64
C ASN A 56 -12.70 -13.35 -9.16
N THR A 57 -11.72 -12.49 -8.89
CA THR A 57 -10.34 -12.67 -9.40
C THR A 57 -9.46 -13.40 -8.39
N ALA A 58 -9.37 -12.91 -7.17
CA ALA A 58 -8.62 -13.55 -6.09
C ALA A 58 -9.35 -14.77 -5.48
N ASN A 59 -10.63 -14.94 -5.83
CA ASN A 59 -11.49 -16.04 -5.42
C ASN A 59 -11.52 -16.23 -3.89
N LEU A 60 -11.62 -15.12 -3.16
CA LEU A 60 -11.70 -15.12 -1.71
C LEU A 60 -13.16 -15.10 -1.25
N ASN A 61 -13.50 -16.05 -0.38
CA ASN A 61 -14.77 -16.07 0.34
C ASN A 61 -14.70 -15.33 1.69
N GLN A 62 -13.51 -14.94 2.13
CA GLN A 62 -13.27 -14.23 3.37
C GLN A 62 -12.01 -13.34 3.25
N VAL A 63 -12.08 -12.16 3.88
CA VAL A 63 -10.95 -11.30 4.20
C VAL A 63 -10.86 -11.21 5.71
N ASP A 64 -9.68 -11.49 6.26
CA ASP A 64 -9.48 -11.66 7.70
C ASP A 64 -9.00 -10.37 8.37
N VAL A 65 -8.25 -9.56 7.62
CA VAL A 65 -7.73 -8.28 8.10
C VAL A 65 -8.05 -7.19 7.10
N ILE A 66 -8.52 -6.05 7.59
CA ILE A 66 -8.67 -4.83 6.80
C ILE A 66 -7.84 -3.73 7.48
N VAL A 67 -7.03 -3.05 6.68
CA VAL A 67 -6.22 -1.92 7.15
C VAL A 67 -6.60 -0.68 6.36
N ALA A 68 -7.04 0.38 7.05
CA ALA A 68 -7.08 1.73 6.48
C ALA A 68 -5.81 2.45 6.93
N THR A 69 -4.88 2.71 6.01
CA THR A 69 -3.60 3.34 6.37
C THR A 69 -3.82 4.73 6.93
N HIS A 70 -4.68 5.51 6.28
CA HIS A 70 -5.10 6.83 6.74
C HIS A 70 -6.46 7.26 6.16
N TYR A 71 -7.02 8.33 6.70
CA TYR A 71 -8.37 8.81 6.36
C TYR A 71 -8.42 9.79 5.19
N ASP A 72 -7.70 9.51 4.11
CA ASP A 72 -7.93 10.18 2.83
C ASP A 72 -8.84 9.37 1.91
N ALA A 73 -9.67 10.09 1.14
CA ALA A 73 -10.79 9.51 0.41
C ALA A 73 -10.35 8.45 -0.61
N ASP A 74 -9.16 8.57 -1.16
CA ASP A 74 -8.49 7.66 -2.11
C ASP A 74 -7.77 6.48 -1.45
N HIS A 75 -7.91 6.32 -0.13
CA HIS A 75 -7.42 5.17 0.63
C HIS A 75 -8.59 4.42 1.27
N PHE A 76 -9.31 5.04 2.22
CA PHE A 76 -10.37 4.35 2.95
C PHE A 76 -11.75 4.44 2.29
N GLY A 77 -11.91 5.26 1.24
CA GLY A 77 -13.21 5.48 0.60
C GLY A 77 -13.81 4.18 0.04
N GLY A 78 -13.02 3.36 -0.66
CA GLY A 78 -13.49 2.06 -1.14
C GLY A 78 -13.70 1.06 -0.02
N LEU A 79 -12.93 1.14 1.08
CA LEU A 79 -13.18 0.34 2.29
C LEU A 79 -14.58 0.63 2.86
N ARG A 80 -14.98 1.90 2.92
CA ARG A 80 -16.36 2.30 3.29
C ARG A 80 -17.40 1.64 2.40
N ARG A 81 -17.14 1.52 1.09
CA ARG A 81 -18.07 0.88 0.14
C ARG A 81 -18.14 -0.62 0.37
N VAL A 82 -17.02 -1.33 0.42
CA VAL A 82 -17.00 -2.80 0.56
C VAL A 82 -17.59 -3.24 1.91
N LEU A 83 -17.26 -2.52 2.98
CA LEU A 83 -17.83 -2.76 4.31
C LEU A 83 -19.33 -2.45 4.36
N GLY A 84 -19.82 -1.51 3.56
CA GLY A 84 -21.23 -1.15 3.49
C GLY A 84 -22.09 -2.03 2.57
N ASN A 85 -21.47 -2.88 1.73
CA ASN A 85 -22.16 -3.60 0.65
C ASN A 85 -22.95 -4.86 1.13
N GLY A 86 -22.88 -5.20 2.41
CA GLY A 86 -23.67 -6.32 2.95
C GLY A 86 -23.22 -7.72 2.51
N THR A 87 -21.97 -7.88 2.09
CA THR A 87 -21.41 -9.16 1.64
C THR A 87 -20.67 -9.89 2.77
N ALA A 88 -20.82 -11.23 2.82
CA ALA A 88 -20.26 -12.06 3.89
C ALA A 88 -18.72 -12.06 3.93
N VAL A 89 -18.08 -11.74 2.81
CA VAL A 89 -16.61 -11.79 2.62
C VAL A 89 -15.85 -10.92 3.63
N TYR A 90 -16.46 -9.84 4.12
CA TYR A 90 -15.81 -8.90 5.05
C TYR A 90 -16.38 -8.94 6.47
N ASP A 91 -17.36 -9.81 6.76
CA ASP A 91 -18.12 -9.76 8.01
C ASP A 91 -17.29 -10.17 9.24
N ASN A 92 -16.23 -10.95 9.07
CA ASN A 92 -15.39 -11.44 10.17
C ASN A 92 -14.02 -10.74 10.25
N ALA A 93 -13.80 -9.69 9.46
CA ALA A 93 -12.51 -9.02 9.40
C ALA A 93 -12.18 -8.30 10.72
N LEU A 94 -10.93 -8.43 11.16
CA LEU A 94 -10.32 -7.48 12.09
C LEU A 94 -9.96 -6.20 11.34
N ILE A 95 -10.34 -5.06 11.90
CA ILE A 95 -10.13 -3.76 11.25
C ILE A 95 -9.12 -2.94 12.04
N PHE A 96 -8.05 -2.55 11.36
CA PHE A 96 -6.99 -1.68 11.86
C PHE A 96 -6.99 -0.36 11.10
N ASP A 97 -6.91 0.74 11.81
CA ASP A 97 -6.78 2.08 11.26
C ASP A 97 -6.03 2.99 12.24
N GLN A 98 -5.98 4.30 11.95
CA GLN A 98 -5.28 5.27 12.79
C GLN A 98 -5.86 5.40 14.21
N GLY A 99 -7.02 4.81 14.48
CA GLY A 99 -7.78 5.05 15.70
C GLY A 99 -8.69 6.27 15.55
N GLU A 100 -9.15 6.80 16.67
CA GLU A 100 -10.10 7.90 16.72
C GLU A 100 -9.35 9.24 16.61
N PRO A 101 -9.77 10.13 15.70
CA PRO A 101 -9.06 11.37 15.41
C PRO A 101 -9.06 12.43 16.54
N GLY A 102 -9.78 12.21 17.64
CA GLY A 102 -10.01 13.19 18.71
C GLY A 102 -11.30 14.00 18.49
N GLN A 103 -11.35 15.27 18.95
CA GLN A 103 -12.45 16.17 18.58
C GLN A 103 -12.47 16.38 17.06
N ILE A 104 -13.51 15.89 16.40
CA ILE A 104 -13.78 16.16 15.00
C ILE A 104 -14.34 17.58 14.91
N SER A 105 -13.47 18.58 15.02
CA SER A 105 -13.87 19.97 14.99
C SER A 105 -14.28 20.37 13.57
N VAL A 106 -15.57 20.68 13.42
CA VAL A 106 -16.17 21.32 12.24
C VAL A 106 -15.35 22.57 11.89
N LYS A 107 -14.74 22.62 10.69
CA LYS A 107 -14.02 23.82 10.24
C LYS A 107 -15.03 24.93 9.95
N SER A 108 -15.10 25.94 10.81
CA SER A 108 -15.76 27.20 10.46
C SER A 108 -14.85 28.00 9.52
N SER A 109 -15.31 28.30 8.30
CA SER A 109 -14.68 29.28 7.43
C SER A 109 -15.52 30.57 7.39
N ARG A 110 -14.86 31.71 7.16
CA ARG A 110 -15.51 33.04 7.13
C ARG A 110 -16.07 33.28 5.72
N GLY A 111 -17.40 33.29 5.58
CA GLY A 111 -18.09 33.71 4.37
C GLY A 111 -18.52 35.19 4.43
N GLN A 112 -18.88 35.78 3.27
CA GLN A 112 -19.27 37.20 3.16
C GLN A 112 -20.52 37.60 3.99
N THR A 113 -21.24 36.65 4.59
CA THR A 113 -22.43 36.89 5.43
C THR A 113 -22.40 36.17 6.79
N GLY A 114 -21.21 35.82 7.31
CA GLY A 114 -21.05 35.25 8.65
C GLY A 114 -20.28 33.93 8.69
N PHE A 115 -20.18 33.34 9.88
CA PHE A 115 -19.58 32.01 10.08
C PHE A 115 -20.55 30.95 9.55
N VAL A 116 -20.21 30.30 8.44
CA VAL A 116 -20.90 29.08 8.01
C VAL A 116 -20.10 27.91 8.58
N GLN A 117 -20.75 27.08 9.40
CA GLN A 117 -20.18 25.81 9.84
C GLN A 117 -20.15 24.86 8.64
N HIS A 118 -18.96 24.65 8.06
CA HIS A 118 -18.77 23.60 7.08
C HIS A 118 -18.34 22.33 7.81
N ILE A 119 -19.20 21.33 7.80
CA ILE A 119 -18.77 19.95 8.05
C ILE A 119 -17.72 19.67 6.99
N SER A 120 -16.49 19.40 7.41
CA SER A 120 -15.51 18.89 6.46
C SER A 120 -16.10 17.59 5.91
N ASN A 121 -16.18 17.44 4.59
CA ASN A 121 -16.58 16.20 3.92
C ASN A 121 -15.92 14.93 4.52
N ARG A 122 -14.75 15.09 5.15
CA ARG A 122 -14.01 14.06 5.87
C ARG A 122 -14.71 13.52 7.13
N GLU A 123 -15.45 14.35 7.86
CA GLU A 123 -16.23 13.88 9.02
C GLU A 123 -17.38 12.97 8.56
N GLN A 124 -18.08 13.36 7.48
CA GLN A 124 -19.17 12.55 6.94
C GLN A 124 -18.67 11.23 6.36
N ASP A 125 -17.58 11.23 5.59
CA ASP A 125 -17.00 9.99 5.05
C ASP A 125 -16.47 9.09 6.17
N TYR A 126 -15.84 9.66 7.20
CA TYR A 126 -15.39 8.92 8.37
C TYR A 126 -16.56 8.34 9.18
N THR A 127 -17.59 9.13 9.50
CA THR A 127 -18.81 8.65 10.17
C THR A 127 -19.50 7.57 9.36
N ALA A 128 -19.54 7.69 8.03
CA ALA A 128 -20.12 6.68 7.16
C ALA A 128 -19.25 5.41 7.08
N TYR A 129 -17.92 5.53 7.19
CA TYR A 129 -17.01 4.39 7.37
C TYR A 129 -17.25 3.67 8.71
N LEU A 130 -17.34 4.40 9.82
CA LEU A 130 -17.68 3.82 11.13
C LEU A 130 -19.07 3.17 11.12
N THR A 131 -20.04 3.81 10.47
CA THR A 131 -21.38 3.24 10.27
C THR A 131 -21.30 1.96 9.45
N ALA A 132 -20.52 1.95 8.37
CA ALA A 132 -20.30 0.78 7.54
C ALA A 132 -19.73 -0.38 8.37
N ILE A 133 -18.73 -0.13 9.23
CA ILE A 133 -18.19 -1.13 10.17
C ILE A 133 -19.25 -1.65 11.14
N ASN A 134 -19.94 -0.75 11.83
CA ASN A 134 -20.86 -1.10 12.91
C ASN A 134 -22.20 -1.71 12.42
N SER A 135 -22.56 -1.50 11.16
CA SER A 135 -23.84 -1.94 10.59
C SER A 135 -24.01 -3.46 10.47
N ARG A 136 -22.95 -4.27 10.66
CA ARG A 136 -23.04 -5.74 10.61
C ARG A 136 -22.16 -6.37 11.68
N GLY A 137 -22.78 -7.20 12.51
CA GLY A 137 -22.20 -7.80 13.70
C GLY A 137 -21.34 -9.02 13.39
N ALA A 138 -20.03 -8.83 13.55
CA ALA A 138 -18.93 -9.80 13.75
C ALA A 138 -17.58 -9.11 13.49
N ARG A 139 -17.60 -7.98 12.77
CA ARG A 139 -16.42 -7.13 12.53
C ARG A 139 -15.92 -6.52 13.83
N ASN A 140 -14.62 -6.68 14.07
CA ASN A 140 -13.97 -6.17 15.26
C ASN A 140 -12.96 -5.10 14.85
N ARG A 141 -13.34 -3.84 15.02
CA ARG A 141 -12.40 -2.73 14.89
C ARG A 141 -11.50 -2.69 16.11
N VAL A 142 -10.29 -3.21 15.94
CA VAL A 142 -9.27 -3.35 16.99
C VAL A 142 -8.85 -1.98 17.52
N THR A 143 -8.89 -0.97 16.68
CA THR A 143 -8.42 0.39 16.95
C THR A 143 -9.50 1.32 17.50
N ALA A 144 -10.68 0.80 17.86
CA ALA A 144 -11.81 1.61 18.34
C ALA A 144 -11.52 2.49 19.55
N ASN A 145 -10.60 2.04 20.42
CA ASN A 145 -10.17 2.77 21.61
C ASN A 145 -8.70 3.22 21.51
N VAL A 146 -8.22 3.57 20.32
CA VAL A 146 -6.88 4.12 20.10
C VAL A 146 -6.99 5.61 19.81
N SER A 147 -6.27 6.46 20.54
CA SER A 147 -6.17 7.88 20.19
C SER A 147 -5.20 8.06 19.02
N CYS A 148 -5.57 8.85 18.01
CA CYS A 148 -4.67 9.22 16.92
C CYS A 148 -3.97 10.59 17.16
N ALA A 149 -4.26 11.26 18.28
CA ALA A 149 -3.77 12.59 18.61
C ALA A 149 -2.41 12.56 19.34
N PRO A 150 -1.49 13.53 19.09
CA PRO A 150 -0.23 13.62 19.81
C PRO A 150 -0.43 13.67 21.35
N PRO A 151 0.49 13.10 22.16
CA PRO A 151 0.41 13.01 23.62
C PRO A 151 0.31 14.33 24.40
N SER A 152 0.25 15.48 23.73
CA SER A 152 0.20 16.80 24.38
C SER A 152 -1.21 17.32 24.70
N THR A 153 -2.29 16.56 24.48
CA THR A 153 -3.64 16.98 24.86
C THR A 153 -4.47 15.84 25.44
N HIS A 154 -4.71 15.89 26.75
CA HIS A 154 -5.85 15.37 27.55
C HIS A 154 -6.51 13.98 27.32
N MET A 155 -6.34 13.30 26.18
CA MET A 155 -7.04 12.04 25.86
C MET A 155 -6.27 10.78 26.27
N THR A 156 -4.94 10.85 26.43
CA THR A 156 -4.13 9.75 26.98
C THR A 156 -4.39 9.51 28.48
N ALA A 157 -5.09 10.44 29.15
CA ALA A 157 -5.48 10.34 30.56
C ALA A 157 -6.94 9.89 30.76
N LEU A 158 -7.73 9.69 29.69
CA LEU A 158 -9.08 9.15 29.80
C LEU A 158 -8.99 7.62 29.94
N ALA A 159 -9.52 7.09 31.05
CA ALA A 159 -9.51 5.66 31.35
C ALA A 159 -10.07 4.85 30.17
N GLY A 160 -9.25 3.95 29.60
CA GLY A 160 -9.65 3.01 28.54
C GLY A 160 -9.08 3.28 27.14
N TRP A 161 -8.43 4.43 26.89
CA TRP A 161 -7.82 4.73 25.58
C TRP A 161 -6.36 4.30 25.49
N ARG A 162 -5.99 3.69 24.36
CA ARG A 162 -4.61 3.35 23.99
C ARG A 162 -3.91 4.54 23.33
N GLN A 163 -2.59 4.59 23.44
CA GLN A 163 -1.76 5.64 22.84
C GLN A 163 -1.67 5.50 21.31
N PRO A 164 -1.34 6.58 20.57
CA PRO A 164 -1.29 6.55 19.10
C PRO A 164 -0.25 5.60 18.50
N ASN A 165 0.77 5.28 19.28
CA ASN A 165 1.84 4.35 18.95
C ASN A 165 1.50 2.88 19.26
N TRP A 166 0.28 2.58 19.72
CA TRP A 166 -0.04 1.25 20.25
C TRP A 166 0.13 0.12 19.24
N LEU A 167 -0.10 0.39 17.96
CA LEU A 167 0.05 -0.62 16.90
C LEU A 167 1.51 -0.94 16.54
N LEU A 168 2.49 -0.20 17.06
CA LEU A 168 3.89 -0.42 16.69
C LEU A 168 4.38 -1.79 17.18
N GLY A 169 4.88 -2.59 16.25
CA GLY A 169 5.38 -3.93 16.50
C GLY A 169 4.29 -5.01 16.57
N GLU A 170 3.01 -4.62 16.49
CA GLU A 170 1.91 -5.59 16.46
C GLU A 170 1.93 -6.38 15.13
N GLU A 171 1.62 -7.68 15.23
CA GLU A 171 1.44 -8.58 14.09
C GLU A 171 -0.06 -8.68 13.77
N LEU A 172 -0.41 -8.35 12.53
CA LEU A 172 -1.79 -8.11 12.12
C LEU A 172 -2.41 -9.36 11.49
N LEU A 173 -1.66 -10.11 10.67
CA LEU A 173 -2.22 -11.16 9.81
C LEU A 173 -2.73 -12.35 10.62
N TRP A 174 -2.10 -12.67 11.75
CA TRP A 174 -2.48 -13.77 12.62
C TRP A 174 -3.17 -13.30 13.89
N HIS A 175 -3.65 -12.05 13.90
CA HIS A 175 -4.50 -11.50 14.95
C HIS A 175 -3.82 -11.49 16.33
N GLY A 176 -2.50 -11.27 16.35
CA GLY A 176 -1.68 -11.37 17.57
C GLY A 176 -1.50 -12.80 18.12
N ALA A 177 -2.04 -13.83 17.46
CA ALA A 177 -1.70 -15.21 17.75
C ALA A 177 -0.30 -15.52 17.21
N VAL A 178 0.32 -16.58 17.74
CA VAL A 178 1.60 -17.07 17.21
C VAL A 178 1.39 -17.52 15.76
N PRO A 179 2.06 -16.91 14.77
CA PRO A 179 1.93 -17.31 13.38
C PRO A 179 2.32 -18.79 13.20
N PRO A 180 1.65 -19.55 12.31
CA PRO A 180 2.10 -20.89 11.96
C PRO A 180 3.56 -20.88 11.50
N VAL A 181 4.30 -21.95 11.78
CA VAL A 181 5.72 -22.03 11.45
C VAL A 181 5.92 -21.81 9.95
N GLY A 182 6.76 -20.83 9.61
CA GLY A 182 7.09 -20.47 8.24
C GLY A 182 6.01 -19.68 7.51
N ALA A 183 4.94 -19.24 8.17
CA ALA A 183 3.90 -18.41 7.56
C ALA A 183 4.40 -16.97 7.33
N PRO A 184 3.92 -16.28 6.28
CA PRO A 184 4.09 -14.84 6.14
C PRO A 184 3.44 -14.08 7.30
N THR A 185 4.01 -12.94 7.70
CA THR A 185 3.46 -12.05 8.73
C THR A 185 3.31 -10.63 8.21
N ILE A 186 2.47 -9.83 8.87
CA ILE A 186 2.34 -8.39 8.60
C ILE A 186 2.53 -7.63 9.91
N THR A 187 3.62 -6.88 10.02
CA THR A 187 3.94 -6.10 11.23
C THR A 187 3.71 -4.62 10.99
N CYS A 188 3.01 -3.92 11.89
CA CYS A 188 2.89 -2.48 11.83
C CYS A 188 4.17 -1.80 12.37
N ILE A 189 4.88 -1.06 11.52
CA ILE A 189 6.19 -0.48 11.81
C ILE A 189 6.16 1.05 11.98
N ALA A 190 5.07 1.69 11.57
CA ALA A 190 4.78 3.09 11.86
C ALA A 190 3.28 3.30 12.04
N ALA A 191 2.89 4.18 12.97
CA ALA A 191 1.49 4.53 13.21
C ALA A 191 1.42 5.93 13.81
N ASN A 192 0.50 6.77 13.32
CA ASN A 192 0.23 8.09 13.90
C ASN A 192 1.49 8.96 14.13
N GLN A 193 2.37 9.05 13.13
CA GLN A 193 3.66 9.78 13.18
C GLN A 193 4.76 9.13 14.04
N TYR A 194 4.47 7.97 14.63
CA TYR A 194 5.44 7.20 15.39
C TYR A 194 6.08 6.11 14.55
N VAL A 195 7.35 5.83 14.84
CA VAL A 195 8.09 4.68 14.29
C VAL A 195 8.63 3.86 15.45
N ASP A 196 8.59 2.53 15.31
CA ASP A 196 9.10 1.60 16.32
C ASP A 196 10.58 1.88 16.66
N GLY A 197 10.90 1.99 17.95
CA GLY A 197 12.21 2.40 18.48
C GLY A 197 12.86 1.32 19.35
N VAL A 198 14.12 0.97 19.07
CA VAL A 198 14.87 -0.05 19.83
C VAL A 198 15.36 0.46 21.20
N VAL A 199 15.54 1.78 21.34
CA VAL A 199 16.06 2.42 22.57
C VAL A 199 15.38 3.79 22.74
N GLY A 200 14.69 4.00 23.85
CA GLY A 200 14.09 5.30 24.21
C GLY A 200 12.60 5.48 23.88
N GLY A 201 11.92 4.44 23.40
CA GLY A 201 10.50 4.50 23.04
C GLY A 201 10.26 5.01 21.62
N PRO A 202 8.99 5.13 21.20
CA PRO A 202 8.63 5.50 19.84
C PRO A 202 8.94 6.98 19.55
N PHE A 203 9.53 7.25 18.39
CA PHE A 203 9.92 8.61 17.98
C PHE A 203 8.81 9.27 17.17
N THR A 204 8.44 10.51 17.48
CA THR A 204 7.66 11.34 16.56
C THR A 204 8.54 11.73 15.37
N SER A 205 8.06 11.56 14.14
CA SER A 205 8.82 11.88 12.93
C SER A 205 9.23 13.35 12.81
N GLY A 206 8.50 14.27 13.47
CA GLY A 206 8.74 15.72 13.44
C GLY A 206 7.53 16.46 12.89
N MET A 207 7.67 17.76 12.59
CA MET A 207 6.58 18.50 11.92
C MET A 207 6.46 18.06 10.46
N ALA A 208 5.39 17.32 10.17
CA ALA A 208 4.94 16.98 8.83
C ALA A 208 4.61 18.22 7.98
N VAL A 209 4.76 18.14 6.66
CA VAL A 209 4.18 19.15 5.75
C VAL A 209 2.67 18.95 5.67
N ASP A 210 2.22 17.69 5.61
CA ASP A 210 0.83 17.32 5.85
C ASP A 210 0.69 16.35 7.04
N PRO A 211 0.23 16.83 8.20
CA PRO A 211 0.02 16.00 9.38
C PRO A 211 -0.92 14.81 9.18
N LYS A 212 -1.75 14.80 8.12
CA LYS A 212 -2.68 13.69 7.83
C LYS A 212 -1.96 12.47 7.25
N ASN A 213 -1.03 12.70 6.32
CA ASN A 213 -0.33 11.66 5.57
C ASN A 213 0.66 10.91 6.47
N GLU A 214 1.36 11.66 7.32
CA GLU A 214 2.31 11.13 8.31
C GLU A 214 1.64 10.33 9.44
N LYS A 215 0.31 10.34 9.54
CA LYS A 215 -0.41 9.43 10.44
C LYS A 215 -0.59 8.03 9.84
N SER A 216 -0.25 7.84 8.57
CA SER A 216 -0.38 6.56 7.87
C SER A 216 0.19 5.41 8.69
N LEU A 217 -0.54 4.29 8.71
CA LEU A 217 0.02 3.02 9.16
C LEU A 217 1.01 2.52 8.10
N ALA A 218 2.26 2.25 8.48
CA ALA A 218 3.20 1.53 7.64
C ALA A 218 3.33 0.09 8.08
N LEU A 219 3.41 -0.81 7.10
CA LEU A 219 3.45 -2.25 7.30
C LEU A 219 4.72 -2.84 6.71
N LEU A 220 5.26 -3.83 7.39
CA LEU A 220 6.31 -4.71 6.88
C LEU A 220 5.74 -6.12 6.76
N VAL A 221 5.67 -6.62 5.53
CA VAL A 221 5.36 -8.03 5.28
C VAL A 221 6.66 -8.82 5.31
N GLU A 222 6.73 -9.86 6.12
CA GLU A 222 7.91 -10.72 6.22
C GLU A 222 7.53 -12.17 5.91
N PHE A 223 8.36 -12.83 5.10
CA PHE A 223 8.21 -14.25 4.79
C PHE A 223 9.60 -14.85 4.65
N ASN A 224 10.08 -15.53 5.70
CA ASN A 224 11.47 -15.99 5.80
C ASN A 224 12.46 -14.85 5.50
N ASN A 225 13.26 -14.96 4.44
CA ASN A 225 14.24 -13.95 4.03
C ASN A 225 13.65 -12.87 3.09
N PHE A 226 12.36 -12.98 2.72
CA PHE A 226 11.65 -11.99 1.92
C PHE A 226 11.00 -10.92 2.81
N ARG A 227 11.16 -9.65 2.43
CA ARG A 227 10.60 -8.49 3.13
C ARG A 227 10.00 -7.52 2.14
N TYR A 228 8.79 -7.03 2.43
CA TYR A 228 8.05 -6.09 1.60
C TYR A 228 7.53 -4.91 2.44
N TYR A 229 7.68 -3.67 1.95
CA TYR A 229 7.25 -2.46 2.64
C TYR A 229 5.97 -1.84 2.04
N LEU A 230 5.01 -1.45 2.89
CA LEU A 230 3.83 -0.64 2.56
C LEU A 230 3.82 0.61 3.43
N GLY A 231 3.78 1.80 2.84
CA GLY A 231 3.90 3.05 3.59
C GLY A 231 2.65 3.92 3.66
N GLY A 232 1.56 3.57 2.97
CA GLY A 232 0.49 4.54 2.70
C GLY A 232 1.09 5.83 2.14
N ASP A 233 0.74 6.97 2.74
CA ASP A 233 1.16 8.29 2.27
C ASP A 233 2.30 8.93 3.08
N ILE A 234 3.02 8.15 3.90
CA ILE A 234 4.15 8.65 4.70
C ILE A 234 5.12 9.49 3.85
N GLU A 235 5.58 10.62 4.39
CA GLU A 235 6.52 11.54 3.76
C GLU A 235 7.98 11.24 4.18
N SER A 236 8.91 11.89 3.47
CA SER A 236 10.36 11.57 3.51
C SER A 236 10.97 11.63 4.92
N THR A 237 10.43 12.46 5.81
CA THR A 237 10.92 12.62 7.18
C THR A 237 10.74 11.33 7.98
N GLN A 238 9.55 10.73 7.95
CA GLN A 238 9.29 9.47 8.65
C GLN A 238 9.83 8.26 7.89
N GLU A 239 9.81 8.28 6.54
CA GLU A 239 10.49 7.26 5.72
C GLU A 239 11.96 7.08 6.13
N THR A 240 12.67 8.19 6.38
CA THR A 240 14.07 8.15 6.83
C THR A 240 14.22 7.39 8.15
N ARG A 241 13.32 7.61 9.10
CA ARG A 241 13.30 6.91 10.40
C ARG A 241 12.97 5.44 10.24
N ILE A 242 11.96 5.13 9.41
CA ILE A 242 11.57 3.76 9.08
C ILE A 242 12.76 2.99 8.48
N ALA A 243 13.41 3.53 7.44
CA ALA A 243 14.55 2.86 6.81
C ALA A 243 15.75 2.68 7.76
N GLN A 244 15.99 3.64 8.66
CA GLN A 244 16.98 3.49 9.72
C GLN A 244 16.64 2.35 10.68
N ARG A 245 15.36 2.13 10.95
CA ARG A 245 14.90 1.06 11.85
C ARG A 245 14.91 -0.32 11.19
N ILE A 246 14.41 -0.44 9.96
CA ILE A 246 14.23 -1.73 9.30
C ILE A 246 15.48 -2.21 8.55
N ASN A 247 16.42 -1.31 8.24
CA ASN A 247 17.77 -1.62 7.78
C ASN A 247 18.84 -0.81 8.57
N PRO A 248 19.06 -1.13 9.86
CA PRO A 248 19.92 -0.34 10.74
C PRO A 248 21.39 -0.38 10.33
N ALA A 249 21.87 -1.54 9.88
CA ALA A 249 23.23 -1.71 9.40
C ALA A 249 23.45 -1.20 7.96
N ASN A 250 22.39 -0.74 7.28
CA ASN A 250 22.43 -0.27 5.89
C ASN A 250 23.17 -1.23 4.95
N ASN A 251 22.85 -2.53 5.06
CA ASN A 251 23.57 -3.58 4.34
C ASN A 251 22.61 -4.52 3.60
N ALA A 252 23.16 -5.55 2.96
CA ALA A 252 22.39 -6.50 2.16
C ALA A 252 21.52 -7.43 3.01
N GLN A 253 21.83 -7.63 4.29
CA GLN A 253 21.07 -8.48 5.20
C GLN A 253 19.74 -7.83 5.62
N GLY A 254 19.72 -6.50 5.80
CA GLY A 254 18.52 -5.75 6.18
C GLY A 254 17.66 -5.26 5.02
N ARG A 255 17.85 -5.77 3.79
CA ARG A 255 17.12 -5.28 2.62
C ARG A 255 15.62 -5.49 2.74
N VAL A 256 14.85 -4.58 2.16
CA VAL A 256 13.44 -4.79 1.81
C VAL A 256 13.43 -5.09 0.31
N LEU A 257 13.20 -6.35 -0.08
CA LEU A 257 13.38 -6.80 -1.46
C LEU A 257 12.38 -6.19 -2.44
N ALA A 258 11.19 -5.84 -1.96
CA ALA A 258 10.14 -5.20 -2.73
C ALA A 258 9.45 -4.13 -1.90
N MET A 259 8.93 -3.07 -2.52
CA MET A 259 8.23 -2.01 -1.79
C MET A 259 7.08 -1.41 -2.60
N LYS A 260 6.03 -1.00 -1.92
CA LYS A 260 5.10 -0.02 -2.45
C LYS A 260 5.72 1.37 -2.30
N VAL A 261 5.69 2.14 -3.37
CA VAL A 261 6.05 3.55 -3.37
C VAL A 261 5.01 4.32 -2.58
N SER A 262 5.45 5.05 -1.56
CA SER A 262 4.56 5.82 -0.69
C SER A 262 3.90 6.97 -1.46
N HIS A 263 2.69 7.34 -1.06
CA HIS A 263 1.99 8.54 -1.55
C HIS A 263 1.87 8.59 -3.08
N HIS A 264 1.56 7.45 -3.69
CA HIS A 264 1.39 7.29 -5.15
C HIS A 264 2.61 7.70 -6.00
N GLY A 265 3.74 8.02 -5.37
CA GLY A 265 4.90 8.66 -6.00
C GLY A 265 4.91 10.20 -5.96
N SER A 266 4.42 10.80 -4.89
CA SER A 266 4.58 12.23 -4.58
C SER A 266 6.03 12.62 -4.33
N ASP A 267 6.42 13.85 -4.69
CA ASP A 267 7.77 14.39 -4.47
C ASP A 267 8.07 14.72 -3.00
N ARG A 268 7.07 14.58 -2.13
CA ARG A 268 7.23 14.62 -0.67
C ARG A 268 7.67 13.30 -0.06
N SER A 269 7.61 12.21 -0.82
CA SER A 269 7.89 10.84 -0.35
C SER A 269 8.87 10.15 -1.31
N THR A 270 9.27 8.92 -0.96
CA THR A 270 10.19 8.08 -1.73
C THR A 270 11.48 8.82 -2.08
N ALA A 271 12.09 9.44 -1.07
CA ALA A 271 13.38 10.12 -1.21
C ALA A 271 14.49 9.13 -1.59
N ALA A 272 15.51 9.61 -2.31
CA ALA A 272 16.66 8.78 -2.69
C ALA A 272 17.35 8.12 -1.48
N THR A 273 17.46 8.83 -0.35
CA THR A 273 18.04 8.32 0.90
C THR A 273 17.25 7.14 1.46
N PHE A 274 15.92 7.18 1.35
CA PHE A 274 15.03 6.11 1.77
C PHE A 274 15.19 4.87 0.87
N VAL A 275 15.01 5.04 -0.43
CA VAL A 275 15.09 3.94 -1.42
C VAL A 275 16.47 3.27 -1.38
N ASN A 276 17.55 4.06 -1.33
CA ASN A 276 18.91 3.52 -1.29
C ASN A 276 19.23 2.77 0.01
N ARG A 277 18.54 3.07 1.11
CA ARG A 277 18.70 2.36 2.38
C ARG A 277 17.83 1.10 2.44
N LEU A 278 16.63 1.12 1.87
CA LEU A 278 15.81 -0.08 1.72
C LEU A 278 16.44 -1.10 0.78
N ARG A 279 17.14 -0.62 -0.25
CA ARG A 279 17.80 -1.43 -1.28
C ARG A 279 16.85 -2.41 -1.96
N PRO A 280 15.69 -1.96 -2.48
CA PRO A 280 14.73 -2.85 -3.15
C PRO A 280 15.28 -3.41 -4.46
N SER A 281 14.70 -4.53 -4.90
CA SER A 281 14.84 -5.08 -6.25
C SER A 281 13.60 -4.79 -7.11
N ALA A 282 12.42 -4.65 -6.48
CA ALA A 282 11.19 -4.21 -7.13
C ALA A 282 10.51 -3.06 -6.36
N ALA A 283 9.83 -2.17 -7.09
CA ALA A 283 8.98 -1.13 -6.51
C ALA A 283 7.63 -1.08 -7.22
N PHE A 284 6.55 -0.80 -6.50
CA PHE A 284 5.17 -0.80 -7.04
C PHE A 284 4.52 0.55 -6.81
N ILE A 285 3.96 1.15 -7.87
CA ILE A 285 3.37 2.47 -7.88
C ILE A 285 1.89 2.36 -8.24
N SER A 286 1.03 2.53 -7.25
CA SER A 286 -0.41 2.68 -7.45
C SER A 286 -0.68 4.10 -7.95
N CYS A 287 -1.04 4.23 -9.23
CA CYS A 287 -1.18 5.52 -9.90
C CYS A 287 -1.97 5.39 -11.21
N GLY A 288 -3.08 4.65 -11.17
CA GLY A 288 -3.92 4.29 -12.31
C GLY A 288 -4.58 5.46 -13.04
N PHE A 289 -5.55 5.13 -13.89
CA PHE A 289 -6.25 6.03 -14.79
C PHE A 289 -6.95 7.11 -13.98
N ASP A 290 -7.09 8.29 -14.58
CA ASP A 290 -7.70 9.45 -13.93
C ASP A 290 -6.98 9.94 -12.66
N ASN A 291 -5.68 9.62 -12.49
CA ASN A 291 -4.87 10.29 -11.48
C ASN A 291 -4.74 11.80 -11.75
N THR A 292 -5.53 12.60 -11.01
CA THR A 292 -5.55 14.07 -11.07
C THR A 292 -4.40 14.73 -10.32
N HIS A 293 -3.67 14.00 -9.48
CA HIS A 293 -2.55 14.54 -8.68
C HIS A 293 -1.23 14.62 -9.45
N HIS A 294 -1.20 14.08 -10.67
CA HIS A 294 -0.01 14.05 -11.53
C HIS A 294 1.13 13.21 -10.93
N HIS A 295 0.80 12.14 -10.22
CA HIS A 295 1.77 11.15 -9.72
C HIS A 295 1.95 9.98 -10.72
N PRO A 296 3.08 9.28 -10.70
CA PRO A 296 4.30 9.60 -9.94
C PRO A 296 5.01 10.85 -10.49
N ARG A 297 5.69 11.58 -9.61
CA ARG A 297 6.48 12.76 -9.98
C ARG A 297 7.80 12.34 -10.64
N PRO A 298 8.36 13.17 -11.55
CA PRO A 298 9.66 12.89 -12.20
C PRO A 298 10.78 12.60 -11.19
N THR A 299 10.84 13.36 -10.10
CA THR A 299 11.85 13.19 -9.05
C THR A 299 11.80 11.81 -8.40
N VAL A 300 10.60 11.27 -8.15
CA VAL A 300 10.44 9.93 -7.59
C VAL A 300 10.93 8.87 -8.59
N LEU A 301 10.55 9.00 -9.86
CA LEU A 301 11.03 8.09 -10.91
C LEU A 301 12.56 8.14 -11.03
N GLN A 302 13.16 9.33 -10.95
CA GLN A 302 14.61 9.50 -10.97
C GLN A 302 15.28 8.82 -9.75
N ASN A 303 14.72 8.95 -8.56
CA ASN A 303 15.22 8.27 -7.35
C ASN A 303 15.20 6.74 -7.52
N LEU A 304 14.12 6.20 -8.06
CA LEU A 304 13.99 4.76 -8.34
C LEU A 304 15.00 4.30 -9.40
N GLN A 305 15.13 5.03 -10.49
CA GLN A 305 16.07 4.72 -11.58
C GLN A 305 17.53 4.68 -11.08
N ASN A 306 17.90 5.66 -10.26
CA ASN A 306 19.25 5.80 -9.69
C ASN A 306 19.54 4.80 -8.57
N CYS A 307 18.54 4.08 -8.06
CA CYS A 307 18.77 3.04 -7.08
C CYS A 307 19.49 1.85 -7.72
N ALA A 308 20.72 1.59 -7.27
CA ALA A 308 21.58 0.57 -7.85
C ALA A 308 21.01 -0.85 -7.75
N THR A 309 20.26 -1.16 -6.68
CA THR A 309 19.70 -2.50 -6.47
C THR A 309 18.35 -2.71 -7.14
N LEU A 310 17.65 -1.63 -7.50
CA LEU A 310 16.33 -1.70 -8.11
C LEU A 310 16.46 -2.18 -9.55
N GLN A 311 15.84 -3.31 -9.85
CA GLN A 311 15.80 -3.89 -11.19
C GLN A 311 14.62 -3.34 -11.96
N HIS A 312 13.43 -3.39 -11.36
CA HIS A 312 12.21 -2.93 -11.99
C HIS A 312 11.32 -2.11 -11.05
N TYR A 313 10.55 -1.19 -11.61
CA TYR A 313 9.38 -0.62 -10.93
C TYR A 313 8.14 -0.78 -11.80
N TYR A 314 7.02 -1.08 -11.14
CA TYR A 314 5.76 -1.49 -11.74
C TYR A 314 4.70 -0.43 -11.46
N LEU A 315 3.92 -0.03 -12.47
CA LEU A 315 2.86 0.96 -12.33
C LEU A 315 1.51 0.33 -12.67
N THR A 316 0.47 0.63 -11.88
CA THR A 316 -0.92 0.24 -12.22
C THR A 316 -1.50 1.05 -13.39
N ALA A 317 -0.84 2.16 -13.77
CA ALA A 317 -1.25 3.12 -14.82
C ALA A 317 -1.21 2.60 -16.26
N ASP A 318 -1.79 3.35 -17.21
CA ASP A 318 -1.64 3.13 -18.66
C ASP A 318 -0.45 3.93 -19.24
N ARG A 319 0.45 3.24 -19.95
CA ARG A 319 1.57 3.81 -20.71
C ARG A 319 1.12 4.76 -21.85
N ASN A 320 -0.06 4.51 -22.42
CA ASN A 320 -0.57 5.19 -23.61
C ASN A 320 -1.43 6.42 -23.29
N ASN A 321 -1.59 6.77 -22.01
CA ASN A 321 -2.33 7.95 -21.62
C ASN A 321 -1.60 9.23 -22.10
N GLN A 322 -2.12 9.86 -23.16
CA GLN A 322 -1.57 11.11 -23.71
C GLN A 322 -1.57 12.24 -22.69
N ALA A 323 -2.53 12.25 -21.76
CA ALA A 323 -2.51 13.19 -20.65
C ALA A 323 -1.35 12.86 -19.69
N PHE A 324 -1.05 11.59 -19.39
CA PHE A 324 0.16 11.23 -18.61
C PHE A 324 1.43 11.75 -19.28
N ARG A 325 1.57 11.53 -20.61
CA ARG A 325 2.64 12.10 -21.47
C ARG A 325 2.83 13.61 -21.32
N THR A 326 1.76 14.35 -21.10
CA THR A 326 1.79 15.82 -20.90
C THR A 326 1.90 16.26 -19.43
N ARG A 327 1.53 15.42 -18.46
CA ARG A 327 1.47 15.75 -17.02
C ARG A 327 2.85 15.76 -16.35
N VAL A 328 3.80 14.94 -16.80
CA VAL A 328 5.13 14.79 -16.17
C VAL A 328 6.13 15.90 -16.56
N GLY A 329 5.72 16.91 -17.33
CA GLY A 329 6.46 18.18 -17.26
C GLY A 329 5.70 19.40 -17.71
N LYS A 330 4.71 19.73 -16.89
CA LYS A 330 4.00 21.00 -16.95
C LYS A 330 4.70 22.15 -16.20
N ASN A 331 6.01 22.05 -15.94
CA ASN A 331 6.81 23.12 -15.34
C ASN A 331 7.87 23.68 -16.31
N GLY A 332 7.50 23.89 -17.57
CA GLY A 332 8.30 24.58 -18.57
C GLY A 332 7.41 25.33 -19.58
N PRO A 333 7.92 26.38 -20.25
CA PRO A 333 7.18 27.11 -21.29
C PRO A 333 6.67 26.15 -22.40
N PRO A 334 5.69 26.56 -23.24
CA PRO A 334 4.91 25.66 -24.12
C PRO A 334 5.67 24.87 -25.20
N ALA A 335 6.99 24.84 -25.17
CA ALA A 335 7.83 23.99 -25.99
C ALA A 335 8.72 23.15 -25.05
N VAL A 336 8.69 21.83 -25.24
CA VAL A 336 9.37 20.78 -24.43
C VAL A 336 8.59 20.35 -23.18
N ALA A 337 7.41 19.74 -23.37
CA ALA A 337 6.96 18.70 -22.45
C ALA A 337 8.05 17.61 -22.42
N PRO A 338 8.59 17.19 -21.26
CA PRO A 338 9.59 16.15 -21.21
C PRO A 338 9.01 14.93 -21.90
N ASN A 339 9.73 14.48 -22.92
CA ASN A 339 9.39 13.29 -23.63
C ASN A 339 9.37 12.12 -22.64
N LEU A 340 8.18 11.72 -22.17
CA LEU A 340 7.99 10.62 -21.24
C LEU A 340 8.45 9.27 -21.80
N ALA A 341 8.78 9.18 -23.09
CA ALA A 341 9.57 8.07 -23.62
C ALA A 341 10.91 7.90 -22.87
N GLY A 342 11.43 8.96 -22.24
CA GLY A 342 12.62 8.91 -21.38
C GLY A 342 12.36 8.53 -19.92
N ALA A 343 11.12 8.55 -19.42
CA ALA A 343 10.81 8.10 -18.06
C ALA A 343 10.48 6.62 -17.99
N TYR A 344 9.96 6.02 -19.07
CA TYR A 344 9.93 4.57 -19.24
C TYR A 344 11.33 4.07 -19.61
N THR A 345 12.21 4.05 -18.62
CA THR A 345 13.58 3.52 -18.74
C THR A 345 13.55 1.99 -18.81
N ALA A 346 14.71 1.37 -19.03
CA ALA A 346 14.87 -0.08 -19.02
C ALA A 346 14.35 -0.77 -17.73
N LYS A 347 14.15 0.00 -16.64
CA LYS A 347 13.62 -0.50 -15.37
C LYS A 347 12.10 -0.36 -15.23
N ALA A 348 11.42 0.38 -16.10
CA ALA A 348 9.97 0.61 -15.96
C ALA A 348 9.16 -0.54 -16.56
N VAL A 349 8.18 -1.03 -15.81
CA VAL A 349 7.18 -1.99 -16.26
C VAL A 349 5.79 -1.42 -15.97
N VAL A 350 4.86 -1.56 -16.89
CA VAL A 350 3.49 -1.05 -16.72
C VAL A 350 2.51 -2.22 -16.80
N ALA A 351 1.55 -2.26 -15.89
CA ALA A 351 0.51 -3.29 -15.91
C ALA A 351 -0.30 -3.18 -17.21
N GLY A 352 -0.51 -4.31 -17.88
CA GLY A 352 -1.17 -4.36 -19.19
C GLY A 352 -0.25 -4.29 -20.42
N CYS A 353 1.08 -4.17 -20.27
CA CYS A 353 2.02 -4.19 -21.41
C CYS A 353 3.12 -5.27 -21.29
N TRP A 354 2.75 -6.55 -21.37
CA TRP A 354 3.75 -7.62 -21.44
C TRP A 354 3.79 -8.29 -22.82
N GLY A 355 4.94 -8.05 -23.48
CA GLY A 355 5.41 -8.52 -24.78
C GLY A 355 6.83 -7.97 -25.00
N GLY A 356 7.62 -8.54 -25.93
CA GLY A 356 8.97 -8.03 -26.24
C GLY A 356 8.95 -6.52 -26.50
N LEU A 357 10.01 -5.81 -26.06
CA LEU A 357 10.15 -4.34 -26.08
C LEU A 357 9.02 -3.64 -26.85
N TYR A 358 8.11 -2.99 -26.12
CA TYR A 358 6.98 -2.22 -26.68
C TYR A 358 5.93 -3.09 -27.39
N ASP A 359 4.86 -3.50 -26.68
CA ASP A 359 3.48 -3.40 -27.19
C ASP A 359 2.47 -3.92 -26.15
N ALA A 360 1.82 -2.99 -25.45
CA ALA A 360 0.38 -3.15 -25.29
C ALA A 360 -0.22 -2.63 -26.60
N GLY A 361 -0.95 -3.47 -27.33
CA GLY A 361 -1.72 -3.01 -28.48
C GLY A 361 -2.59 -1.79 -28.07
N PRO A 362 -2.89 -0.87 -29.01
CA PRO A 362 -3.71 0.29 -28.72
C PRO A 362 -5.04 -0.14 -28.05
N GLY A 363 -5.24 0.26 -26.78
CA GLY A 363 -6.47 0.01 -26.04
C GLY A 363 -6.38 -0.95 -24.84
N VAL A 364 -5.21 -1.52 -24.49
CA VAL A 364 -5.08 -2.21 -23.19
C VAL A 364 -5.03 -1.18 -22.06
N ARG A 365 -6.06 -1.19 -21.23
CA ARG A 365 -6.30 -0.22 -20.16
C ARG A 365 -5.84 -0.85 -18.85
N GLU A 366 -4.62 -0.51 -18.44
CA GLU A 366 -4.18 -0.62 -17.03
C GLU A 366 -4.27 -2.04 -16.45
N GLY A 367 -3.88 -2.20 -15.19
CA GLY A 367 -4.02 -3.52 -14.60
C GLY A 367 -3.54 -3.66 -13.18
N ASN A 368 -4.04 -4.74 -12.61
CA ASN A 368 -3.62 -5.24 -11.32
C ASN A 368 -2.21 -5.83 -11.47
N ILE A 369 -1.39 -5.64 -10.45
CA ILE A 369 -0.04 -6.20 -10.40
C ILE A 369 0.02 -7.18 -9.24
N ILE A 370 0.47 -8.41 -9.49
CA ILE A 370 0.58 -9.45 -8.48
C ILE A 370 2.06 -9.79 -8.31
N LEU A 371 2.56 -9.65 -7.08
CA LEU A 371 3.84 -10.22 -6.67
C LEU A 371 3.58 -11.53 -5.93
N SER A 372 4.21 -12.63 -6.34
CA SER A 372 4.09 -13.92 -5.68
C SER A 372 5.45 -14.42 -5.18
N VAL A 373 5.46 -14.99 -3.97
CA VAL A 373 6.63 -15.58 -3.33
C VAL A 373 6.25 -16.95 -2.78
N THR A 374 6.95 -17.98 -3.25
CA THR A 374 6.84 -19.34 -2.67
C THR A 374 7.78 -19.50 -1.47
N THR A 375 7.54 -20.52 -0.64
CA THR A 375 8.47 -20.87 0.45
C THR A 375 9.91 -21.02 -0.03
N ALA A 376 10.13 -21.72 -1.14
CA ALA A 376 11.48 -21.91 -1.69
C ALA A 376 12.16 -20.59 -2.08
N GLN A 377 11.42 -19.67 -2.71
CA GLN A 377 11.92 -18.34 -3.07
C GLN A 377 12.20 -17.49 -1.83
N SER A 378 11.29 -17.54 -0.85
CA SER A 378 11.39 -16.79 0.40
C SER A 378 12.61 -17.19 1.25
N LEU A 379 13.12 -18.43 1.10
CA LEU A 379 14.29 -18.92 1.82
C LEU A 379 15.62 -18.53 1.15
N GLN A 380 15.61 -17.95 -0.06
CA GLN A 380 16.85 -17.62 -0.74
C GLN A 380 17.70 -16.59 0.04
N PRO A 381 19.04 -16.74 0.10
CA PRO A 381 19.91 -15.88 0.92
C PRO A 381 19.80 -14.40 0.57
N VAL A 382 19.71 -13.49 1.55
CA VAL A 382 19.52 -12.04 1.31
C VAL A 382 20.71 -11.37 0.58
N THR A 383 21.91 -11.96 0.68
CA THR A 383 23.20 -11.29 0.43
C THR A 383 23.81 -11.47 -0.97
N GLY A 384 23.29 -12.37 -1.80
CA GLY A 384 23.79 -12.57 -3.16
C GLY A 384 23.23 -11.55 -4.15
N ALA A 385 24.09 -11.06 -5.05
CA ALA A 385 23.61 -10.63 -6.37
C ALA A 385 22.66 -11.71 -6.86
N ILE A 386 21.45 -11.35 -7.27
CA ILE A 386 20.48 -12.30 -7.81
C ILE A 386 21.13 -12.88 -9.07
N PRO A 387 21.50 -14.19 -9.12
CA PRO A 387 22.01 -14.76 -10.35
C PRO A 387 21.02 -14.50 -11.50
N MET A 388 21.52 -14.19 -12.70
CA MET A 388 20.66 -14.12 -13.89
C MET A 388 19.82 -15.41 -13.99
N GLY A 389 18.54 -15.27 -14.27
CA GLY A 389 17.57 -16.38 -14.34
C GLY A 389 17.03 -16.88 -12.99
N THR A 390 17.41 -16.30 -11.84
CA THR A 390 16.79 -16.63 -10.54
C THR A 390 15.86 -15.54 -10.07
N HIS A 391 14.59 -15.87 -9.84
CA HIS A 391 13.59 -14.91 -9.36
C HIS A 391 13.27 -15.16 -7.89
N ARG A 392 13.59 -14.19 -7.02
CA ARG A 392 13.21 -14.21 -5.60
C ARG A 392 11.70 -14.05 -5.36
N PHE A 393 10.98 -13.65 -6.40
CA PHE A 393 9.55 -13.48 -6.46
C PHE A 393 9.16 -13.40 -7.94
N ARG A 394 7.92 -13.76 -8.26
CA ARG A 394 7.35 -13.57 -9.59
C ARG A 394 6.50 -12.30 -9.57
N VAL A 395 6.54 -11.52 -10.64
CA VAL A 395 5.56 -10.45 -10.86
C VAL A 395 4.73 -10.79 -12.10
N THR A 396 3.41 -10.75 -11.96
CA THR A 396 2.45 -10.87 -13.06
C THR A 396 1.55 -9.66 -13.10
N CYS A 397 0.90 -9.42 -14.22
CA CYS A 397 -0.10 -8.37 -14.36
C CYS A 397 -1.37 -8.94 -14.98
N GLU A 398 -2.51 -8.47 -14.51
CA GLU A 398 -3.82 -8.79 -15.06
C GLU A 398 -4.45 -7.49 -15.54
N SER A 399 -4.78 -7.39 -16.82
CA SER A 399 -5.47 -6.20 -17.30
C SER A 399 -6.88 -6.15 -16.71
N ALA A 400 -7.31 -4.98 -16.24
CA ALA A 400 -8.61 -4.80 -15.58
C ALA A 400 -9.82 -5.12 -16.51
N ASN A 401 -9.59 -5.27 -17.82
CA ASN A 401 -10.61 -5.55 -18.83
C ASN A 401 -10.64 -6.99 -19.36
N CYS A 402 -9.89 -7.94 -18.80
CA CYS A 402 -9.94 -9.33 -19.24
C CYS A 402 -11.13 -10.11 -18.64
N ALA A 403 -12.36 -9.68 -18.93
CA ALA A 403 -13.55 -10.52 -18.79
C ALA A 403 -13.58 -11.68 -19.82
N ASN A 404 -12.54 -11.85 -20.63
CA ASN A 404 -12.36 -12.98 -21.53
C ASN A 404 -10.89 -13.46 -21.45
N HIS A 405 -10.73 -14.69 -20.95
CA HIS A 405 -9.64 -15.64 -21.18
C HIS A 405 -8.36 -15.11 -21.86
N GLN A 406 -7.22 -15.18 -21.17
CA GLN A 406 -6.10 -16.13 -21.43
C GLN A 406 -5.00 -15.86 -20.40
N ASN A 407 -4.65 -16.90 -19.62
CA ASN A 407 -3.43 -16.92 -18.83
C ASN A 407 -2.24 -16.78 -19.79
N VAL A 408 -1.63 -15.61 -19.87
CA VAL A 408 -0.28 -15.48 -20.41
C VAL A 408 0.67 -15.90 -19.29
N GLN A 409 0.85 -17.21 -19.14
CA GLN A 409 2.12 -17.74 -18.65
C GLN A 409 3.17 -17.54 -19.75
N ASN A 410 4.44 -17.48 -19.32
CA ASN A 410 5.70 -17.66 -20.05
C ASN A 410 6.60 -16.42 -20.02
N ASP A 411 7.92 -16.53 -20.07
CA ASP A 411 8.83 -17.67 -20.05
C ASP A 411 10.19 -17.17 -19.55
N HIS A 412 11.03 -18.14 -19.22
CA HIS A 412 12.47 -18.05 -19.00
C HIS A 412 13.20 -17.02 -19.88
N ASP A 413 14.07 -16.23 -19.24
CA ASP A 413 15.50 -16.07 -19.60
C ASP A 413 16.27 -15.37 -18.45
#